data_AF-A0A1B3LN70-F1
#
_entry.id   AF-A0A1B3LN70-F1
#
_cell.length_a   1.000
_cell.length_b   1.000
_cell.length_c   1.000
_cell.angle_alpha   90.00
_cell.angle_beta   90.00
_cell.angle_gamma   90.00
#
_symmetry.space_group_name_H-M   'P 1'
#
loop_
_entity.id
_entity.type
_entity.pdbx_description
1 polymer ?
#
loop_
_entity_poly.entity_id
_entity_poly.type
_entity_poly.pdbx_seq_one_letter_code
_entity_poly.pdbx_strand_id
1 'polypeptide(L)'
;MLLFKKLALTSALVISCGLTQAATPTVAYEFTESFVGNVTYDWNTFPMERYEDFVLAPEGSDLPSLLQSATQHTFTPFYAPASGQTYCYDEGGCALTGGNAHGSYTGLYWVDYFKEIAGSNTVYEYAGWFEYTGGTGVFEGITGGGTFIGRETYPSPFDQVLSKTVQGNFALPVPEPETWALMVAGLALVAGMLRRVRMPI
;
A
#
# COMPACT_ATOMS: atom_id res chain seq x y z
N MET A 1 -24.57 -48.26 47.62
CA MET A 1 -25.45 -47.93 46.47
C MET A 1 -25.68 -46.43 46.50
N LEU A 2 -24.89 -45.63 45.77
CA LEU A 2 -25.18 -45.13 44.42
C LEU A 2 -26.39 -44.19 44.38
N LEU A 3 -26.17 -42.87 44.38
CA LEU A 3 -26.54 -41.93 43.30
C LEU A 3 -26.36 -40.46 43.76
N PHE A 4 -25.19 -39.87 43.48
CA PHE A 4 -25.08 -38.43 43.29
C PHE A 4 -25.70 -38.11 41.92
N LYS A 5 -26.82 -37.38 41.88
CA LYS A 5 -27.42 -36.87 40.62
C LYS A 5 -27.52 -35.34 40.65
N LYS A 6 -26.72 -34.74 39.76
CA LYS A 6 -26.99 -33.57 38.89
C LYS A 6 -27.31 -32.24 39.60
N LEU A 7 -26.38 -31.27 39.73
CA LEU A 7 -25.88 -30.33 38.71
C LEU A 7 -26.98 -29.56 37.96
N ALA A 8 -27.22 -28.31 38.38
CA ALA A 8 -27.70 -27.20 37.56
C ALA A 8 -27.37 -25.88 38.27
N LEU A 9 -26.09 -25.50 38.30
CA LEU A 9 -25.68 -24.13 38.60
C LEU A 9 -25.78 -23.35 37.29
N THR A 10 -26.90 -22.66 37.06
CA THR A 10 -27.06 -21.69 35.99
C THR A 10 -26.43 -20.37 36.41
N SER A 11 -25.11 -20.25 36.23
CA SER A 11 -24.43 -18.95 36.23
C SER A 11 -24.41 -18.44 34.79
N ALA A 12 -25.45 -17.70 34.40
CA ALA A 12 -25.42 -16.92 33.17
C ALA A 12 -24.46 -15.75 33.38
N LEU A 13 -23.22 -15.91 32.91
CA LEU A 13 -22.25 -14.83 32.81
C LEU A 13 -22.70 -13.91 31.66
N VAL A 14 -23.46 -12.87 32.00
CA VAL A 14 -23.75 -11.78 31.06
C VAL A 14 -22.49 -10.93 30.97
N ILE A 15 -21.63 -11.21 29.99
CA ILE A 15 -20.59 -10.29 29.57
C ILE A 15 -21.30 -9.22 28.73
N SER A 16 -21.66 -8.11 29.37
CA SER A 16 -22.05 -6.89 28.66
C SER A 16 -20.80 -6.35 27.96
N CYS A 17 -20.55 -6.81 26.73
CA CYS A 17 -19.54 -6.21 25.89
C CYS A 17 -20.10 -4.88 25.36
N GLY A 18 -19.93 -3.82 26.13
CA GLY A 18 -19.93 -2.47 25.58
C GLY A 18 -18.71 -2.39 24.69
N LEU A 19 -18.86 -2.77 23.42
CA LEU A 19 -17.87 -2.50 22.37
C LEU A 19 -17.84 -0.99 22.16
N THR A 20 -17.14 -0.27 23.04
CA THR A 20 -16.43 0.92 22.59
C THR A 20 -15.57 0.45 21.44
N GLN A 21 -15.87 0.94 20.24
CA GLN A 21 -15.09 0.68 19.03
C GLN A 21 -13.66 1.13 19.32
N ALA A 22 -12.82 0.20 19.79
CA ALA A 22 -11.43 0.47 20.06
C ALA A 22 -10.81 0.78 18.70
N ALA A 23 -10.15 1.93 18.60
CA ALA A 23 -9.36 2.23 17.42
C ALA A 23 -8.34 1.10 17.26
N THR A 24 -8.42 0.37 16.15
CA THR A 24 -7.49 -0.73 15.86
C THR A 24 -6.06 -0.18 15.95
N PRO A 25 -5.20 -0.74 16.83
CA PRO A 25 -3.85 -0.23 16.98
C PRO A 25 -3.10 -0.40 15.66
N THR A 26 -2.53 0.68 15.15
CA THR A 26 -1.73 0.67 13.92
C THR A 26 -0.25 0.80 14.23
N VAL A 27 0.60 0.09 13.48
CA VAL A 27 2.05 0.30 13.50
C VAL A 27 2.45 1.01 12.22
N ALA A 28 3.20 2.11 12.37
CA ALA A 28 3.77 2.84 11.24
C ALA A 28 5.07 2.16 10.79
N TYR A 29 5.18 1.91 9.49
CA TYR A 29 6.39 1.42 8.83
C TYR A 29 6.88 2.47 7.85
N GLU A 30 8.16 2.80 7.89
CA GLU A 30 8.80 3.61 6.86
C GLU A 30 9.34 2.69 5.75
N PHE A 31 9.34 3.17 4.51
CA PHE A 31 9.84 2.43 3.36
C PHE A 31 10.53 3.32 2.33
N THR A 32 11.39 2.69 1.54
CA THR A 32 11.96 3.25 0.31
C THR A 32 11.80 2.25 -0.83
N GLU A 33 11.12 2.67 -1.90
CA GLU A 33 10.94 1.88 -3.12
C GLU A 33 11.44 2.61 -4.37
N SER A 34 12.16 1.92 -5.24
CA SER A 34 12.68 2.44 -6.49
C SER A 34 12.06 1.70 -7.66
N PHE A 35 11.54 2.48 -8.60
CA PHE A 35 10.81 2.01 -9.76
C PHE A 35 11.48 2.44 -11.04
N VAL A 36 11.29 1.63 -12.07
CA VAL A 36 11.64 1.95 -13.46
C VAL A 36 10.42 1.70 -14.32
N GLY A 37 10.13 2.62 -15.23
CA GLY A 37 8.92 2.56 -16.02
C GLY A 37 9.03 3.35 -17.30
N ASN A 38 7.93 3.30 -18.06
CA ASN A 38 7.74 4.10 -19.25
C ASN A 38 6.61 5.10 -19.04
N VAL A 39 6.66 6.18 -19.80
CA VAL A 39 5.57 7.15 -19.87
C VAL A 39 5.01 7.20 -21.28
N THR A 40 3.68 7.15 -21.35
CA THR A 40 2.92 7.24 -22.60
C THR A 40 2.05 8.48 -22.56
N TYR A 41 1.96 9.18 -23.68
CA TYR A 41 1.13 10.38 -23.83
C TYR A 41 0.02 10.13 -24.84
N ASP A 42 -1.22 10.44 -24.47
CA ASP A 42 -2.33 10.60 -25.42
C ASP A 42 -2.56 12.08 -25.70
N TRP A 43 -2.17 12.49 -26.91
CA TRP A 43 -2.33 13.85 -27.41
C TRP A 43 -3.68 14.09 -28.09
N ASN A 44 -4.51 13.05 -28.22
CA ASN A 44 -5.80 13.11 -28.94
C ASN A 44 -6.99 13.41 -28.02
N THR A 45 -6.77 13.45 -26.71
CA THR A 45 -7.76 13.77 -25.68
C THR A 45 -7.61 15.23 -25.21
N PHE A 46 -8.68 15.81 -24.65
CA PHE A 46 -8.64 17.16 -24.06
C PHE A 46 -9.37 17.17 -22.70
N PRO A 47 -8.66 17.40 -21.57
CA PRO A 47 -7.21 17.59 -21.47
C PRO A 47 -6.42 16.38 -22.00
N MET A 48 -5.17 16.59 -22.41
CA MET A 48 -4.32 15.49 -22.87
C MET A 48 -3.93 14.62 -21.68
N GLU A 49 -3.60 13.36 -21.94
CA GLU A 49 -3.41 12.37 -20.88
C GLU A 49 -1.98 11.85 -20.88
N ARG A 50 -1.42 11.71 -19.68
CA ARG A 50 -0.11 11.11 -19.41
C ARG A 50 -0.32 9.89 -18.53
N TYR A 51 0.19 8.75 -18.98
CA TYR A 51 0.15 7.47 -18.29
C TYR A 51 1.58 7.06 -17.92
N GLU A 52 1.82 6.75 -16.66
CA GLU A 52 3.12 6.23 -16.22
C GLU A 52 2.94 4.80 -15.70
N ASP A 53 3.68 3.87 -16.29
CA ASP A 53 3.65 2.45 -15.93
C ASP A 53 5.00 2.05 -15.38
N PHE A 54 5.04 1.78 -14.08
CA PHE A 54 6.23 1.46 -13.33
C PHE A 54 6.27 0.01 -12.86
N VAL A 55 7.48 -0.54 -12.86
CA VAL A 55 7.80 -1.81 -12.21
C VAL A 55 8.87 -1.57 -11.17
N LEU A 56 8.78 -2.28 -10.04
CA LEU A 56 9.78 -2.23 -9.00
C LEU A 56 11.15 -2.65 -9.56
N ALA A 57 12.16 -1.83 -9.32
CA ALA A 57 13.53 -2.14 -9.72
C ALA A 57 14.05 -3.35 -8.94
N PRO A 58 14.98 -4.15 -9.51
CA PRO A 58 15.68 -5.19 -8.77
C PRO A 58 16.34 -4.60 -7.52
N GLU A 59 16.13 -5.22 -6.36
CA GLU A 59 16.60 -4.72 -5.05
C GLU A 59 16.10 -3.30 -4.72
N GLY A 60 15.05 -2.85 -5.41
CA GLY A 60 14.53 -1.50 -5.30
C GLY A 60 13.72 -1.23 -4.05
N SER A 61 13.50 -2.21 -3.16
CA SER A 61 12.65 -2.05 -1.97
C SER A 61 13.32 -2.60 -0.72
N ASP A 62 13.17 -1.86 0.38
CA ASP A 62 13.53 -2.31 1.73
C ASP A 62 12.39 -3.04 2.46
N LEU A 63 11.20 -3.12 1.83
CA LEU A 63 10.06 -3.83 2.39
C LEU A 63 10.17 -5.35 2.26
N PRO A 64 9.52 -6.11 3.16
CA PRO A 64 9.29 -7.54 2.93
C PRO A 64 8.56 -7.75 1.61
N SER A 65 8.96 -8.77 0.83
CA SER A 65 8.44 -9.02 -0.53
C SER A 65 6.92 -9.07 -0.65
N LEU A 66 6.22 -9.50 0.39
CA LEU A 66 4.75 -9.53 0.44
C LEU A 66 4.11 -8.13 0.44
N LEU A 67 4.80 -7.12 0.97
CA LEU A 67 4.32 -5.74 1.08
C LEU A 67 4.89 -4.83 -0.01
N GLN A 68 5.80 -5.34 -0.84
CA GLN A 68 6.39 -4.58 -1.93
C GLN A 68 5.34 -4.27 -3.00
N SER A 69 5.33 -3.03 -3.48
CA SER A 69 4.54 -2.67 -4.65
C SER A 69 5.30 -3.12 -5.91
N ALA A 70 4.89 -4.22 -6.51
CA ALA A 70 5.52 -4.73 -7.74
C ALA A 70 5.30 -3.78 -8.92
N THR A 71 4.14 -3.13 -8.97
CA THR A 71 3.77 -2.18 -10.02
C THR A 71 3.20 -0.89 -9.42
N GLN A 72 3.42 0.22 -10.11
CA GLN A 72 2.78 1.50 -9.82
C GLN A 72 2.29 2.09 -11.14
N HIS A 73 1.06 2.59 -11.16
CA HIS A 73 0.44 3.21 -12.31
C HIS A 73 -0.09 4.57 -11.92
N THR A 74 0.19 5.57 -12.74
CA THR A 74 -0.31 6.92 -12.51
C THR A 74 -0.96 7.49 -13.76
N PHE A 75 -1.94 8.35 -13.54
CA PHE A 75 -2.66 9.03 -14.59
C PHE A 75 -2.71 10.53 -14.31
N THR A 76 -2.18 11.32 -15.25
CA THR A 76 -2.13 12.79 -15.17
C THR A 76 -2.76 13.45 -16.40
N PRO A 77 -3.85 14.21 -16.24
CA PRO A 77 -4.29 15.15 -17.27
C PRO A 77 -3.36 16.39 -17.32
N PHE A 78 -3.05 16.88 -18.53
CA PHE A 78 -2.19 18.04 -18.73
C PHE A 78 -2.57 18.87 -19.99
N TYR A 79 -2.04 20.10 -20.07
CA TYR A 79 -2.25 21.02 -21.20
C TYR A 79 -0.95 21.31 -21.95
N ALA A 80 -1.09 21.61 -23.24
CA ALA A 80 0.03 21.78 -24.17
C ALA A 80 0.87 23.03 -23.83
N PRO A 81 2.08 23.18 -24.39
CA PRO A 81 3.16 23.99 -23.82
C PRO A 81 2.96 25.52 -23.84
N ALA A 82 1.76 26.03 -24.12
CA ALA A 82 1.47 27.44 -23.86
C ALA A 82 1.44 27.77 -22.36
N SER A 83 1.14 26.78 -21.49
CA SER A 83 1.11 26.98 -20.03
C SER A 83 1.94 26.00 -19.21
N GLY A 84 2.35 24.84 -19.75
CA GLY A 84 3.17 23.87 -19.00
C GLY A 84 2.55 23.39 -17.68
N GLN A 85 1.22 23.54 -17.54
CA GLN A 85 0.49 23.26 -16.31
C GLN A 85 0.01 21.80 -16.29
N THR A 86 0.39 21.07 -15.24
CA THR A 86 -0.18 19.79 -14.84
C THR A 86 -1.38 20.02 -13.93
N TYR A 87 -2.50 19.31 -14.16
CA TYR A 87 -3.75 19.55 -13.41
C TYR A 87 -3.77 18.88 -12.02
N CYS A 88 -2.76 18.08 -11.69
CA CYS A 88 -2.69 17.37 -10.42
C CYS A 88 -2.64 18.30 -9.19
N TYR A 89 -2.09 19.52 -9.33
CA TYR A 89 -1.83 20.39 -8.20
C TYR A 89 -3.08 21.12 -7.69
N ASP A 90 -3.94 21.58 -8.60
CA ASP A 90 -5.05 22.47 -8.27
C ASP A 90 -6.39 21.73 -8.06
N GLU A 91 -6.51 20.46 -8.49
CA GLU A 91 -7.78 19.70 -8.47
C GLU A 91 -7.87 18.60 -7.41
N GLY A 92 -6.90 18.52 -6.49
CA GLY A 92 -6.95 17.56 -5.38
C GLY A 92 -6.21 16.24 -5.63
N GLY A 93 -5.27 16.20 -6.58
CA GLY A 93 -4.35 15.06 -6.80
C GLY A 93 -4.71 14.20 -8.01
N CYS A 94 -3.69 13.57 -8.59
CA CYS A 94 -3.83 12.67 -9.73
C CYS A 94 -3.97 11.22 -9.30
N ALA A 95 -4.62 10.40 -10.11
CA ALA A 95 -4.91 9.02 -9.75
C ALA A 95 -3.62 8.19 -9.70
N LEU A 96 -3.45 7.48 -8.59
CA LEU A 96 -2.38 6.53 -8.34
C LEU A 96 -3.01 5.16 -8.07
N THR A 97 -2.49 4.12 -8.71
CA THR A 97 -2.81 2.73 -8.36
C THR A 97 -1.54 1.90 -8.31
N GLY A 98 -1.56 0.80 -7.59
CA GLY A 98 -0.42 -0.09 -7.53
C GLY A 98 -0.71 -1.33 -6.71
N GLY A 99 0.33 -2.13 -6.49
CA GLY A 99 0.22 -3.34 -5.69
C GLY A 99 1.06 -4.48 -6.26
N ASN A 100 0.63 -5.70 -5.97
CA ASN A 100 1.32 -6.92 -6.35
C ASN A 100 0.32 -8.06 -6.58
N ALA A 101 0.82 -9.29 -6.77
CA ALA A 101 -0.03 -10.47 -6.99
C ALA A 101 -0.96 -10.80 -5.80
N HIS A 102 -0.72 -10.20 -4.63
CA HIS A 102 -1.43 -10.47 -3.39
C HIS A 102 -2.37 -9.34 -2.96
N GLY A 103 -2.50 -8.26 -3.74
CA GLY A 103 -3.40 -7.16 -3.42
C GLY A 103 -3.12 -5.89 -4.21
N SER A 104 -3.99 -4.89 -4.02
CA SER A 104 -3.89 -3.59 -4.70
C SER A 104 -4.21 -2.43 -3.77
N TYR A 105 -3.70 -1.25 -4.11
CA TYR A 105 -4.02 0.02 -3.48
C TYR A 105 -4.37 1.07 -4.53
N THR A 106 -5.12 2.07 -4.09
CA THR A 106 -5.47 3.26 -4.87
C THR A 106 -5.15 4.50 -4.07
N GLY A 107 -4.84 5.60 -4.75
CA GLY A 107 -4.39 6.79 -4.07
C GLY A 107 -4.39 8.01 -4.96
N LEU A 108 -3.82 9.06 -4.40
CA LEU A 108 -3.62 10.34 -5.04
C LEU A 108 -2.14 10.68 -5.03
N TYR A 109 -1.66 11.33 -6.07
CA TYR A 109 -0.30 11.85 -6.11
C TYR A 109 -0.25 13.25 -6.72
N TRP A 110 0.75 14.01 -6.31
CA TRP A 110 1.03 15.37 -6.76
C TRP A 110 2.48 15.41 -7.20
N VAL A 111 2.75 16.08 -8.32
CA VAL A 111 4.07 16.11 -8.95
C VAL A 111 4.42 17.52 -9.41
N ASP A 112 5.62 17.95 -9.06
CA ASP A 112 6.26 19.18 -9.47
C ASP A 112 7.49 18.87 -10.34
N TYR A 113 7.54 19.44 -11.54
CA TYR A 113 8.70 19.42 -12.43
C TYR A 113 9.49 20.70 -12.21
N PHE A 114 10.72 20.61 -11.72
CA PHE A 114 11.45 21.80 -11.26
C PHE A 114 12.83 21.99 -11.88
N LYS A 115 13.31 21.04 -12.70
CA LYS A 115 14.63 21.20 -13.32
C LYS A 115 14.78 20.46 -14.65
N GLU A 116 15.13 21.21 -15.68
CA GLU A 116 15.64 20.70 -16.95
C GLU A 116 17.17 20.59 -16.85
N ILE A 117 17.72 19.41 -17.13
CA ILE A 117 19.16 19.20 -17.31
C ILE A 117 19.41 19.10 -18.81
N ALA A 118 20.02 20.15 -19.37
CA ALA A 118 20.35 20.22 -20.78
C ALA A 118 21.47 19.22 -21.14
N GLY A 119 21.23 18.42 -22.20
CA GLY A 119 22.14 17.40 -22.74
C GLY A 119 21.68 16.94 -24.13
N SER A 120 22.26 15.86 -24.68
CA SER A 120 21.81 15.29 -25.97
C SER A 120 20.40 14.70 -25.91
N ASN A 121 19.92 14.38 -24.71
CA ASN A 121 18.53 14.09 -24.37
C ASN A 121 18.09 15.09 -23.30
N THR A 122 16.87 15.60 -23.38
CA THR A 122 16.31 16.44 -22.31
C THR A 122 15.99 15.55 -21.11
N VAL A 123 16.58 15.86 -19.96
CA VAL A 123 16.30 15.17 -18.69
C VAL A 123 15.56 16.12 -17.76
N TYR A 124 14.44 15.69 -17.19
CA TYR A 124 13.71 16.44 -16.18
C TYR A 124 13.85 15.76 -14.81
N GLU A 125 14.15 16.54 -13.78
CA GLU A 125 13.97 16.11 -12.39
C GLU A 125 12.61 16.59 -11.90
N TYR A 126 11.88 15.68 -11.25
CA TYR A 126 10.58 15.95 -10.66
C TYR A 126 10.52 15.37 -9.25
N ALA A 127 9.65 15.93 -8.42
CA ALA A 127 9.41 15.46 -7.08
C ALA A 127 7.95 15.67 -6.73
N GLY A 128 7.52 15.06 -5.65
CA GLY A 128 6.13 15.15 -5.27
C GLY A 128 5.83 14.40 -4.00
N TRP A 129 4.54 14.29 -3.73
CA TRP A 129 4.02 13.48 -2.63
C TRP A 129 2.83 12.68 -3.09
N PHE A 130 2.49 11.66 -2.33
CA PHE A 130 1.40 10.75 -2.61
C PHE A 130 0.76 10.27 -1.32
N GLU A 131 -0.49 9.91 -1.43
CA GLU A 131 -1.28 9.27 -0.39
C GLU A 131 -1.96 8.05 -1.00
N TYR A 132 -2.13 7.00 -0.23
CA TYR A 132 -2.81 5.80 -0.71
C TYR A 132 -3.64 5.14 0.38
N THR A 133 -4.69 4.45 -0.09
CA THR A 133 -5.53 3.56 0.67
C THR A 133 -5.49 2.20 -0.02
N GLY A 134 -5.15 1.17 0.74
CA GLY A 134 -5.15 -0.19 0.24
C GLY A 134 -6.56 -0.71 0.07
N GLY A 135 -6.80 -1.32 -1.08
CA GLY A 135 -8.11 -1.77 -1.50
C GLY A 135 -8.34 -3.26 -1.25
N THR A 136 -7.37 -4.11 -1.60
CA THR A 136 -7.56 -5.57 -1.57
C THR A 136 -6.35 -6.33 -1.05
N GLY A 137 -6.60 -7.51 -0.51
CA GLY A 137 -5.57 -8.49 -0.17
C GLY A 137 -4.62 -8.00 0.91
N VAL A 138 -3.31 -8.16 0.70
CA VAL A 138 -2.28 -7.75 1.70
C VAL A 138 -2.26 -6.24 1.97
N PHE A 139 -2.85 -5.43 1.10
CA PHE A 139 -2.96 -3.98 1.29
C PHE A 139 -4.26 -3.57 1.98
N GLU A 140 -5.24 -4.47 2.15
CA GLU A 140 -6.54 -4.12 2.71
C GLU A 140 -6.41 -3.46 4.10
N GLY A 141 -7.03 -2.28 4.27
CA GLY A 141 -6.99 -1.52 5.52
C GLY A 141 -5.68 -0.77 5.78
N ILE A 142 -4.68 -0.88 4.89
CA ILE A 142 -3.46 -0.07 4.96
C ILE A 142 -3.76 1.34 4.43
N THR A 143 -3.36 2.35 5.18
CA THR A 143 -3.34 3.74 4.70
C THR A 143 -1.94 4.29 4.89
N GLY A 144 -1.54 5.19 4.00
CA GLY A 144 -0.18 5.71 4.04
C GLY A 144 0.02 6.83 3.03
N GLY A 145 1.25 7.31 3.01
CA GLY A 145 1.67 8.36 2.10
C GLY A 145 3.16 8.63 2.23
N GLY A 146 3.66 9.49 1.37
CA GLY A 146 5.07 9.76 1.32
C GLY A 146 5.43 10.79 0.26
N THR A 147 6.72 10.92 0.04
CA THR A 147 7.30 11.76 -1.00
C THR A 147 7.99 10.91 -2.05
N PHE A 148 8.25 11.48 -3.21
CA PHE A 148 9.07 10.84 -4.23
C PHE A 148 9.93 11.86 -4.94
N ILE A 149 11.03 11.37 -5.51
CA ILE A 149 11.88 12.09 -6.43
C ILE A 149 12.10 11.17 -7.62
N GLY A 150 12.06 11.73 -8.82
CA GLY A 150 12.30 10.96 -10.02
C GLY A 150 13.00 11.75 -11.11
N ARG A 151 13.40 11.00 -12.14
CA ARG A 151 14.05 11.50 -13.33
C ARG A 151 13.32 10.97 -14.55
N GLU A 152 13.08 11.86 -15.49
CA GLU A 152 12.51 11.56 -16.79
C GLU A 152 13.54 11.85 -17.87
N THR A 153 13.81 10.88 -18.74
CA THR A 153 14.64 11.11 -19.93
C THR A 153 13.76 11.07 -21.16
N TYR A 154 13.86 12.08 -22.02
CA TYR A 154 13.15 12.16 -23.30
C TYR A 154 14.09 11.70 -24.43
N PRO A 155 14.16 10.41 -24.78
CA PRO A 155 14.73 10.02 -26.06
C PRO A 155 13.71 10.36 -27.15
N SER A 156 14.16 11.09 -28.16
CA SER A 156 13.34 11.29 -29.36
C SER A 156 12.99 9.92 -29.98
N PRO A 157 11.73 9.63 -30.38
CA PRO A 157 10.62 10.56 -30.40
C PRO A 157 9.46 10.30 -29.40
N PHE A 158 9.24 9.12 -28.79
CA PHE A 158 7.97 8.90 -28.04
C PHE A 158 7.98 7.95 -26.82
N ASP A 159 9.12 7.43 -26.34
CA ASP A 159 9.16 6.59 -25.12
C ASP A 159 10.06 7.23 -24.05
N GLN A 160 9.54 7.80 -22.96
CA GLN A 160 10.42 8.21 -21.86
C GLN A 160 10.69 7.07 -20.90
N VAL A 161 11.95 6.93 -20.54
CA VAL A 161 12.35 6.11 -19.40
C VAL A 161 12.26 6.97 -18.15
N LEU A 162 11.46 6.50 -17.20
CA LEU A 162 11.26 7.12 -15.91
C LEU A 162 11.91 6.28 -14.82
N SER A 163 12.73 6.90 -13.99
CA SER A 163 13.13 6.32 -12.70
C SER A 163 12.52 7.14 -11.57
N LYS A 164 11.97 6.44 -10.58
CA LYS A 164 11.28 7.08 -9.46
C LYS A 164 11.68 6.40 -8.16
N THR A 165 12.17 7.16 -7.20
CA THR A 165 12.37 6.67 -5.83
C THR A 165 11.32 7.30 -4.93
N VAL A 166 10.59 6.44 -4.25
CA VAL A 166 9.47 6.72 -3.38
C VAL A 166 9.91 6.45 -1.95
N GLN A 167 9.64 7.39 -1.05
CA GLN A 167 9.88 7.25 0.38
C GLN A 167 8.60 7.57 1.11
N GLY A 168 8.15 6.71 2.00
CA GLY A 168 6.87 6.91 2.65
C GLY A 168 6.73 6.16 3.95
N ASN A 169 5.53 6.26 4.50
CA ASN A 169 5.10 5.42 5.60
C ASN A 169 3.72 4.83 5.35
N PHE A 170 3.44 3.73 6.04
CA PHE A 170 2.10 3.18 6.11
C PHE A 170 1.75 2.62 7.47
N ALA A 171 0.47 2.67 7.77
CA ALA A 171 -0.13 2.13 8.98
C ALA A 171 -0.68 0.73 8.70
N LEU A 172 -0.05 -0.30 9.29
CA LEU A 172 -0.59 -1.66 9.30
C LEU A 172 -1.53 -1.83 10.50
N PRO A 173 -2.79 -2.24 10.30
CA PRO A 173 -3.67 -2.61 11.40
C PRO A 173 -3.11 -3.86 12.08
N VAL A 174 -2.81 -3.75 13.36
CA VAL A 174 -2.37 -4.88 14.19
C VAL A 174 -3.61 -5.47 14.88
N PRO A 175 -3.78 -6.80 14.89
CA PRO A 175 -4.84 -7.42 15.67
C PRO A 175 -4.75 -6.95 17.11
N GLU A 176 -5.90 -6.62 17.70
CA GLU A 176 -5.96 -6.17 19.09
C GLU A 176 -5.28 -7.18 20.03
N PRO A 177 -4.68 -6.74 21.15
CA PRO A 177 -4.00 -7.65 22.08
C PRO A 177 -4.83 -8.85 22.51
N GLU A 178 -6.15 -8.67 22.61
CA GLU A 178 -7.11 -9.73 22.93
C GLU A 178 -7.19 -10.82 21.85
N THR A 179 -7.03 -10.44 20.58
CA THR A 179 -6.99 -11.38 19.45
C THR A 179 -5.75 -12.27 19.52
N TRP A 180 -4.60 -11.69 19.89
CA TRP A 180 -3.38 -12.47 20.14
C TRP A 180 -3.55 -13.42 21.31
N ALA A 181 -4.16 -12.97 22.40
CA ALA A 181 -4.45 -13.84 23.55
C ALA A 181 -5.35 -15.02 23.17
N LEU A 182 -6.38 -14.79 22.35
CA LEU A 182 -7.26 -15.83 21.83
C LEU A 182 -6.52 -16.80 20.89
N MET A 183 -5.67 -16.30 20.01
CA MET A 183 -4.85 -17.15 19.12
C MET A 183 -3.87 -18.02 19.92
N VAL A 184 -3.17 -17.45 20.90
CA VAL A 184 -2.26 -18.19 21.79
C VAL A 184 -3.03 -19.21 22.63
N ALA A 185 -4.20 -18.85 23.17
CA ALA A 185 -5.05 -19.77 23.91
C ALA A 185 -5.55 -20.93 23.01
N GLY A 186 -5.94 -20.62 21.77
CA GLY A 186 -6.33 -21.63 20.77
C GLY A 186 -5.19 -22.59 20.45
N LEU A 187 -3.98 -22.07 20.21
CA LEU A 187 -2.78 -22.89 19.98
C LEU A 187 -2.44 -23.76 21.19
N ALA A 188 -2.54 -23.22 22.41
CA ALA A 188 -2.31 -23.97 23.63
C ALA A 188 -3.33 -25.11 23.81
N LEU A 189 -4.60 -24.88 23.46
CA LEU A 189 -5.65 -25.91 23.46
C LEU A 189 -5.36 -27.01 22.44
N VAL A 190 -4.99 -26.65 21.21
CA VAL A 190 -4.64 -27.62 20.15
C VAL A 190 -3.42 -28.46 20.55
N ALA A 191 -2.38 -27.82 21.08
CA ALA A 191 -1.20 -28.53 21.58
C ALA A 191 -1.54 -29.48 22.75
N GLY A 192 -2.45 -29.06 23.64
CA GLY A 192 -2.97 -29.89 24.72
C GLY A 192 -3.75 -31.11 24.23
N MET A 193 -4.56 -30.96 23.18
CA MET A 193 -5.31 -32.07 22.58
C MET A 193 -4.38 -33.04 21.84
N LEU A 194 -3.39 -32.55 21.08
CA LEU A 194 -2.39 -33.39 20.40
C LEU A 194 -1.56 -34.22 21.37
N ARG A 195 -1.25 -33.70 22.57
CA ARG A 195 -0.60 -34.47 23.64
C ARG A 195 -1.45 -35.64 24.14
N ARG A 196 -2.78 -35.52 24.14
CA ARG A 196 -3.68 -36.60 24.57
C ARG A 196 -3.85 -37.70 23.52
N VAL A 197 -3.72 -37.35 22.23
CA VAL A 197 -3.83 -38.32 21.13
C VAL A 197 -2.55 -39.16 20.94
N ARG A 198 -1.40 -38.65 21.40
CA ARG A 198 -0.10 -39.33 21.29
C ARG A 198 0.27 -40.27 22.44
N MET A 199 -0.65 -40.65 23.34
CA MET A 199 -0.39 -41.77 24.26
C MET A 199 -0.63 -43.09 23.50
N PRO A 200 0.42 -43.86 23.17
CA PRO A 200 0.25 -45.23 22.70
C PRO A 200 -0.06 -46.11 23.91
N ILE A 201 -0.93 -47.10 23.71
CA ILE A 201 -1.06 -48.27 24.57
C ILE A 201 0.21 -49.12 24.42
#